data_AF-A0A0W0EWB6-F1
#
_entry.id   AF-A0A0W0EWB6-F1
#
_cell.length_a   1.000
_cell.length_b   1.000
_cell.length_c   1.000
_cell.angle_alpha   90.00
_cell.angle_beta   90.00
_cell.angle_gamma   90.00
#
_symmetry.space_group_name_H-M   'P 1'
#
loop_
_entity.id
_entity.type
_entity.pdbx_description
1 polymer ?
#
loop_
_entity_poly.entity_id
_entity_poly.type
_entity_poly.pdbx_seq_one_letter_code
_entity_poly.pdbx_strand_id
1 'polypeptide(L)'
;MLFKRIVVVATGSGIGPTLSLFYANVTPRRIFWSTPAPETTYGEKVLNAVRKADPNARVWDTRKEGRPDMVMETWKLVKESNAEAVFIISNPKMTRKVVFGMESRGVPAYGAIFDS
;
A
#
# COMPACT_ATOMS: atom_id res chain seq x y z
N MET A 1 -9.18 -3.98 17.85
CA MET A 1 -8.90 -3.61 16.45
C MET A 1 -9.77 -4.46 15.55
N LEU A 2 -10.29 -3.90 14.46
CA LEU A 2 -11.19 -4.62 13.52
C LEU A 2 -10.45 -5.71 12.72
N PHE A 3 -9.17 -5.51 12.44
CA PHE A 3 -8.28 -6.46 11.77
C PHE A 3 -7.01 -6.67 12.59
N LYS A 4 -6.52 -7.91 12.64
CA LYS A 4 -5.27 -8.35 13.28
C LYS A 4 -4.06 -8.06 12.39
N ARG A 5 -4.24 -8.05 11.08
CA ARG A 5 -3.16 -7.78 10.12
C ARG A 5 -3.71 -7.25 8.80
N ILE A 6 -3.03 -6.26 8.24
CA ILE A 6 -3.49 -5.55 7.04
C ILE A 6 -2.37 -5.41 6.00
N VAL A 7 -2.76 -5.19 4.74
CA VAL A 7 -1.86 -4.64 3.71
C VAL A 7 -2.25 -3.19 3.45
N VAL A 8 -1.27 -2.31 3.38
CA VAL A 8 -1.45 -0.92 2.95
C VAL A 8 -0.79 -0.72 1.60
N VAL A 9 -1.57 -0.26 0.62
CA VAL A 9 -1.14 0.03 -0.75
C VAL A 9 -1.18 1.53 -0.97
N ALA A 10 -0.05 2.10 -1.39
CA ALA A 10 0.05 3.52 -1.71
C ALA A 10 0.66 3.74 -3.09
N THR A 11 0.23 4.80 -3.77
CA THR A 11 0.90 5.27 -4.98
C THR A 11 1.32 6.73 -4.87
N GLY A 12 2.53 7.07 -5.31
CA GLY A 12 3.03 8.45 -5.27
C GLY A 12 2.94 9.04 -3.86
N SER A 13 2.36 10.24 -3.77
CA SER A 13 2.19 10.98 -2.50
C SER A 13 1.16 10.36 -1.55
N GLY A 14 0.40 9.35 -2.00
CA GLY A 14 -0.54 8.60 -1.16
C GLY A 14 0.11 7.94 0.06
N ILE A 15 1.44 7.82 0.08
CA ILE A 15 2.19 7.34 1.25
C ILE A 15 2.11 8.31 2.44
N GLY A 16 1.99 9.62 2.22
CA GLY A 16 2.05 10.64 3.27
C GLY A 16 1.03 10.42 4.40
N PRO A 17 -0.28 10.35 4.10
CA PRO A 17 -1.30 10.10 5.11
C PRO A 17 -1.11 8.76 5.86
N THR A 18 -0.56 7.74 5.20
CA THR A 18 -0.32 6.43 5.84
C THR A 18 0.78 6.47 6.88
N LEU A 19 1.82 7.30 6.69
CA LEU A 19 2.95 7.39 7.60
C LEU A 19 2.52 7.91 8.98
N SER A 20 1.59 8.87 9.02
CA SER A 20 1.00 9.36 10.27
C SER A 20 0.26 8.24 11.00
N LEU A 21 -0.47 7.39 10.27
CA LEU A 21 -1.17 6.25 10.84
C LEU A 21 -0.20 5.15 11.32
N PHE A 22 0.90 4.94 10.61
CA PHE A 22 1.91 3.96 10.99
C PHE A 22 2.63 4.32 12.29
N TYR A 23 2.74 5.63 12.59
CA TYR A 23 3.36 6.11 13.82
C TYR A 23 2.63 5.62 15.08
N ALA A 24 1.30 5.47 15.02
CA ALA A 24 0.50 4.92 16.11
C ALA A 24 0.79 3.42 16.38
N ASN A 25 1.49 2.76 15.45
CA ASN A 25 1.96 1.37 15.47
C ASN A 25 0.99 0.30 16.00
N VAL A 26 -0.31 0.52 15.83
CA VAL A 26 -1.34 -0.29 16.47
C VAL A 26 -1.54 -1.64 15.76
N THR A 27 -1.53 -1.69 14.43
CA THR A 27 -1.90 -2.93 13.69
C THR A 27 -0.72 -3.46 12.87
N PRO A 28 -0.29 -4.73 13.02
CA PRO A 28 0.68 -5.36 12.15
C PRO A 28 0.33 -5.18 10.66
N ARG A 29 1.32 -4.82 9.83
CA ARG A 29 1.06 -4.46 8.43
C ARG A 29 2.18 -4.85 7.48
N ARG A 30 1.80 -5.02 6.22
CA ARG A 30 2.72 -4.98 5.08
C ARG A 30 2.45 -3.76 4.23
N ILE A 31 3.48 -3.17 3.65
CA ILE A 31 3.38 -1.96 2.83
C ILE A 31 3.79 -2.27 1.40
N PHE A 32 2.92 -1.93 0.45
CA PHE A 32 3.27 -1.80 -0.96
C PHE A 32 3.21 -0.33 -1.35
N TRP A 33 4.33 0.24 -1.79
CA TRP A 33 4.39 1.62 -2.25
C TRP A 33 4.99 1.70 -3.64
N SER A 34 4.20 2.12 -4.62
CA SER A 34 4.65 2.30 -6.00
C SER A 34 4.72 3.78 -6.38
N THR A 35 5.89 4.24 -6.79
CA THR A 35 6.11 5.65 -7.20
C THR A 35 7.29 5.78 -8.15
N PRO A 36 7.34 6.80 -9.03
CA PRO A 36 8.57 7.10 -9.78
C PRO A 36 9.66 7.64 -8.84
N ALA A 37 10.88 7.09 -8.94
CA ALA A 37 12.08 7.59 -8.26
C ALA A 37 11.84 7.98 -6.78
N PRO A 38 11.42 7.04 -5.91
CA PRO A 38 11.02 7.31 -4.52
C PRO A 38 12.08 8.06 -3.73
N GLU A 39 13.34 7.64 -3.86
CA GLU A 39 14.47 8.23 -3.14
C GLU A 39 14.69 9.69 -3.54
N THR A 40 14.73 9.99 -4.84
CA THR A 40 14.91 11.37 -5.33
C THR A 40 13.70 12.25 -5.04
N THR A 41 12.49 11.70 -5.10
CA THR A 41 11.25 12.48 -5.01
C THR A 41 10.84 12.77 -3.56
N TYR A 42 11.07 11.83 -2.64
CA TYR A 42 10.61 11.93 -1.24
C TYR A 42 11.75 11.96 -0.22
N GLY A 43 12.98 11.62 -0.63
CA GLY A 43 14.15 11.60 0.23
C GLY A 43 14.20 10.43 1.21
N GLU A 44 15.39 10.21 1.78
CA GLU A 44 15.63 9.10 2.69
C GLU A 44 14.74 9.11 3.93
N LYS A 45 14.35 10.28 4.44
CA LYS A 45 13.48 10.39 5.63
C LYS A 45 12.16 9.66 5.43
N VAL A 46 11.54 9.80 4.26
CA VAL A 46 10.28 9.14 3.94
C VAL A 46 10.50 7.63 3.76
N LEU A 47 11.55 7.23 3.03
CA LEU A 47 11.87 5.80 2.87
C LEU A 47 12.15 5.12 4.22
N ASN A 48 12.86 5.79 5.12
CA ASN A 48 13.16 5.28 6.45
C ASN A 48 11.90 5.18 7.31
N ALA A 49 10.96 6.12 7.18
CA ALA A 49 9.67 6.02 7.84
C ALA A 49 8.85 4.82 7.33
N VAL A 50 8.85 4.56 6.02
CA VAL A 50 8.22 3.37 5.42
C VAL A 50 8.88 2.09 5.94
N ARG A 51 10.21 2.00 5.91
CA ARG A 51 10.96 0.83 6.40
C ARG A 51 10.79 0.61 7.91
N LYS A 52 10.65 1.69 8.69
CA LYS A 52 10.36 1.59 10.13
C LYS A 52 8.95 1.03 10.38
N ALA A 53 7.98 1.41 9.54
CA ALA A 53 6.61 0.91 9.62
C ALA A 53 6.46 -0.54 9.13
N ASP A 54 7.27 -0.94 8.15
CA ASP A 54 7.38 -2.29 7.63
C ASP A 54 8.81 -2.56 7.13
N PRO A 55 9.65 -3.32 7.87
CA PRO A 55 11.03 -3.59 7.49
C PRO A 55 11.21 -4.27 6.13
N ASN A 56 10.22 -5.05 5.68
CA ASN A 56 10.27 -5.66 4.35
C ASN A 56 9.26 -5.02 3.39
N ALA A 57 8.98 -3.71 3.54
CA ALA A 57 8.09 -2.99 2.64
C ALA A 57 8.48 -3.18 1.17
N ARG A 58 7.50 -3.45 0.31
CA ARG A 58 7.69 -3.49 -1.14
C ARG A 58 7.65 -2.06 -1.68
N VAL A 59 8.80 -1.41 -1.75
CA VAL A 59 8.95 -0.12 -2.43
C VAL A 59 9.31 -0.37 -3.89
N TRP A 60 8.44 0.07 -4.80
CA TRP A 60 8.55 -0.18 -6.25
C TRP A 60 8.86 1.12 -6.99
N ASP A 61 10.04 1.20 -7.58
CA ASP A 61 10.47 2.35 -8.37
C ASP A 61 10.02 2.19 -9.82
N THR A 62 8.94 2.89 -10.20
CA THR A 62 8.39 2.76 -11.55
C THR A 62 9.29 3.28 -12.67
N ARG A 63 10.34 4.06 -12.36
CA ARG A 63 11.35 4.49 -13.34
C ARG A 63 12.38 3.40 -13.62
N LYS A 64 12.63 2.51 -12.66
CA LYS A 64 13.60 1.41 -12.77
C LYS A 64 12.94 0.09 -13.15
N GLU A 65 11.79 -0.22 -12.54
CA GLU A 65 11.10 -1.51 -12.64
C GLU A 65 9.89 -1.47 -13.59
N GLY A 66 9.54 -0.29 -14.13
CA GLY A 66 8.33 -0.11 -14.92
C GLY A 66 7.05 -0.10 -14.07
N ARG A 67 5.88 -0.15 -14.73
CA ARG A 67 4.58 -0.15 -14.02
C ARG A 67 4.29 -1.55 -13.46
N PRO A 68 4.08 -1.71 -12.15
CA PRO A 68 3.73 -3.00 -11.56
C PRO A 68 2.31 -3.43 -11.93
N ASP A 69 2.07 -4.74 -11.90
CA ASP A 69 0.72 -5.26 -11.72
C ASP A 69 0.30 -5.07 -10.26
N MET A 70 -0.39 -3.96 -10.01
CA MET A 70 -0.82 -3.56 -8.67
C MET A 70 -1.69 -4.61 -7.98
N VAL A 71 -2.52 -5.36 -8.73
CA VAL A 71 -3.41 -6.37 -8.14
C VAL A 71 -2.61 -7.59 -7.73
N MET A 72 -1.71 -8.05 -8.61
CA MET A 72 -0.87 -9.21 -8.33
C MET A 72 0.08 -8.96 -7.15
N GLU A 73 0.77 -7.82 -7.12
CA GLU A 73 1.70 -7.49 -6.03
C GLU A 73 0.96 -7.34 -4.68
N THR A 74 -0.22 -6.70 -4.68
CA THR A 74 -1.05 -6.63 -3.48
C THR A 74 -1.47 -8.01 -3.01
N TRP A 75 -1.90 -8.90 -3.92
CA TRP A 75 -2.30 -10.26 -3.58
C TRP A 75 -1.17 -11.08 -2.98
N LYS A 76 0.05 -10.96 -3.51
CA LYS A 76 1.25 -11.61 -2.94
C LYS A 76 1.45 -11.20 -1.48
N LEU A 77 1.37 -9.90 -1.18
CA LEU A 77 1.51 -9.39 0.18
C LEU A 77 0.38 -9.87 1.11
N VAL A 78 -0.85 -9.98 0.60
CA VAL A 78 -1.97 -10.54 1.38
C VAL A 78 -1.67 -12.00 1.73
N LYS A 79 -1.19 -12.80 0.78
CA LYS A 79 -0.90 -14.22 0.99
C LYS A 79 0.30 -14.47 1.89
N GLU A 80 1.42 -13.76 1.69
CA GLU A 80 2.62 -13.95 2.49
C GLU A 80 2.38 -13.56 3.96
N SER A 81 1.51 -12.58 4.18
CA SER A 81 1.27 -12.05 5.50
C SER A 81 -0.01 -12.58 6.11
N ASN A 82 -0.88 -13.31 5.41
CA ASN A 82 -2.20 -13.68 5.91
C ASN A 82 -2.99 -12.46 6.42
N ALA A 83 -2.98 -11.38 5.62
CA ALA A 83 -3.71 -10.16 5.95
C ALA A 83 -5.23 -10.36 5.78
N GLU A 84 -6.00 -9.74 6.67
CA GLU A 84 -7.47 -9.82 6.70
C GLU A 84 -8.14 -8.69 5.91
N ALA A 85 -7.39 -7.64 5.57
CA ALA A 85 -7.89 -6.52 4.78
C ALA A 85 -6.78 -5.76 4.03
N VAL A 86 -7.18 -5.07 2.97
CA VAL A 86 -6.34 -4.16 2.19
C VAL A 86 -6.85 -2.73 2.31
N PHE A 87 -5.95 -1.77 2.54
CA PHE A 87 -6.26 -0.35 2.47
C PHE A 87 -5.44 0.29 1.36
N ILE A 88 -6.09 0.91 0.38
CA ILE A 88 -5.43 1.55 -0.77
C ILE A 88 -5.65 3.06 -0.79
N ILE A 89 -4.55 3.79 -1.00
CA ILE A 89 -4.54 5.24 -1.24
C ILE A 89 -3.86 5.50 -2.58
N SER A 90 -4.69 5.77 -3.59
CA SER A 90 -4.28 6.01 -4.96
C SER A 90 -5.31 6.88 -5.68
N ASN A 91 -5.10 7.11 -6.98
CA ASN A 91 -6.12 7.74 -7.81
C ASN A 91 -7.36 6.82 -7.98
N PRO A 92 -8.54 7.38 -8.30
CA PRO A 92 -9.79 6.61 -8.34
C PRO A 92 -9.76 5.39 -9.27
N LYS A 93 -9.09 5.49 -10.44
CA LYS A 93 -8.97 4.39 -11.39
C LYS A 93 -8.20 3.22 -10.80
N MET A 94 -7.08 3.48 -10.16
CA MET A 94 -6.26 2.44 -9.55
C MET A 94 -6.90 1.88 -8.28
N THR A 95 -7.50 2.75 -7.46
CA THR A 95 -8.27 2.35 -6.27
C THR A 95 -9.34 1.33 -6.64
N ARG A 96 -10.20 1.63 -7.62
CA ARG A 96 -11.23 0.70 -8.10
C ARG A 96 -10.64 -0.63 -8.60
N LYS A 97 -9.53 -0.58 -9.35
CA LYS A 97 -8.87 -1.79 -9.87
C LYS A 97 -8.39 -2.71 -8.75
N VAL A 98 -7.74 -2.17 -7.72
CA VAL A 98 -7.21 -2.98 -6.62
C VAL A 98 -8.32 -3.45 -5.71
N VAL A 99 -9.30 -2.60 -5.38
CA VAL A 99 -10.47 -3.00 -4.58
C VAL A 99 -11.20 -4.17 -5.23
N PHE A 100 -11.59 -4.02 -6.50
CA PHE A 100 -12.24 -5.08 -7.25
C PHE A 100 -11.38 -6.36 -7.30
N GLY A 101 -10.08 -6.22 -7.55
CA GLY A 101 -9.17 -7.35 -7.62
C GLY A 101 -9.02 -8.12 -6.30
N MET A 102 -9.13 -7.45 -5.16
CA MET A 102 -9.06 -8.09 -3.84
C MET A 102 -10.40 -8.69 -3.44
N GLU A 103 -11.49 -7.95 -3.64
CA GLU A 103 -12.84 -8.43 -3.31
C GLU A 103 -13.24 -9.65 -4.13
N SER A 104 -12.88 -9.69 -5.43
CA SER A 104 -13.08 -10.87 -6.28
C SER A 104 -12.31 -12.11 -5.80
N ARG A 105 -11.37 -11.94 -4.86
CA ARG A 105 -10.57 -13.00 -4.23
C ARG A 105 -10.98 -13.25 -2.77
N GLY A 106 -12.10 -12.66 -2.33
CA GLY A 106 -12.62 -12.80 -0.97
C GLY A 106 -11.87 -11.99 0.08
N VAL A 107 -11.09 -10.98 -0.32
CA VAL A 107 -10.34 -10.11 0.59
C VAL A 107 -11.04 -8.75 0.68
N PRO A 108 -11.49 -8.32 1.87
CA PRO A 108 -12.00 -6.97 2.07
C PRO A 108 -10.96 -5.92 1.69
N ALA A 109 -11.35 -4.96 0.84
CA ALA A 109 -10.45 -3.90 0.40
C ALA A 109 -11.14 -2.53 0.43
N TYR A 110 -10.44 -1.55 0.96
CA TYR A 110 -10.97 -0.22 1.22
C TYR A 110 -10.07 0.82 0.59
N GLY A 111 -10.65 1.78 -0.13
CA GLY A 111 -9.93 2.96 -0.57
C GLY A 111 -10.87 4.14 -0.60
N ALA A 112 -10.31 5.35 -0.51
CA ALA A 112 -11.09 6.55 -0.74
C ALA A 112 -11.53 6.55 -2.21
N ILE A 113 -12.75 6.10 -2.44
CA ILE A 113 -13.46 6.33 -3.69
C ILE A 113 -14.23 7.62 -3.43
N PHE A 114 -13.67 8.76 -3.85
CA PHE A 114 -14.45 9.98 -3.92
C PHE A 114 -15.50 9.77 -5.01
N ASP A 115 -16.72 9.47 -4.59
CA ASP A 115 -17.92 9.62 -5.40
C ASP A 115 -18.78 10.65 -4.65
N SER A 116 -18.94 11.82 -5.26
CA SER A 116 -20.01 12.78 -4.94
C SER A 116 -20.98 12.74 -6.10
#